data_AF-A0A2D6X3L5-F1
#
_entry.id   AF-A0A2D6X3L5-F1
#
_cell.length_a   1.000
_cell.length_b   1.000
_cell.length_c   1.000
_cell.angle_alpha   90.00
_cell.angle_beta   90.00
_cell.angle_gamma   90.00
#
_symmetry.space_group_name_H-M   'P 1'
#
loop_
_entity.id
_entity.type
_entity.pdbx_description
1 polymer ?
#
loop_
_entity_poly.entity_id
_entity_poly.type
_entity_poly.pdbx_seq_one_letter_code
_entity_poly.pdbx_strand_id
1 'polypeptide(L)'
;MSIAAKQSIDTDFDFTVKQVPVPHPLKKDDDGNAEKSGYFMNIREDNDEILGWTSERYGIVNHSDVLRRADDAFESRGIDVSRKVVVTEGGAKMRAQYDLSGDLFKAEVPAVGDVMAYRLTAQNSFDRSLRVSFALGLVRLICTNGMTTTEKEVDMVKKHSKQLNIADLVSDTALDAALAKLKNSVTVYGRLAQVDLTEEQGLNILKTLTQGKILSEKLREEIAKIWINPTHEEDKGRNLYNLNNAVTQHMTHAVAEERFELSNRVTRNVLKRFDLASRNPNRLKKLWTPAKEKNVVVTVAE
;
A
#
# COMPACT_ATOMS: atom_id res chain seq x y z
N MET A 1 -17.23 8.13 16.66
CA MET A 1 -17.31 6.76 16.12
C MET A 1 -16.49 6.69 14.85
N SER A 2 -15.47 5.83 14.77
CA SER A 2 -14.71 5.65 13.53
C SER A 2 -15.62 4.99 12.51
N ILE A 3 -15.78 5.62 11.34
CA ILE A 3 -16.28 4.91 10.16
C ILE A 3 -15.25 3.80 9.91
N ALA A 4 -15.65 2.55 10.14
CA ALA A 4 -14.89 1.38 9.72
C ALA A 4 -14.81 1.45 8.19
N ALA A 5 -13.64 1.22 7.62
CA ALA A 5 -13.57 1.11 6.16
C ALA A 5 -14.38 -0.13 5.75
N LYS A 6 -15.18 -0.06 4.67
CA LYS A 6 -15.83 -1.24 4.09
C LYS A 6 -14.72 -2.10 3.50
N GLN A 7 -14.11 -2.97 4.31
CA GLN A 7 -13.06 -3.87 3.89
C GLN A 7 -13.28 -5.28 4.40
N SER A 8 -12.77 -6.24 3.64
CA SER A 8 -12.81 -7.66 3.96
C SER A 8 -11.47 -8.31 3.60
N ILE A 9 -11.20 -9.42 4.29
CA ILE A 9 -9.98 -10.21 4.11
C ILE A 9 -10.40 -11.60 3.66
N ASP A 10 -9.75 -12.09 2.61
CA ASP A 10 -9.93 -13.43 2.01
C ASP A 10 -11.39 -13.78 1.68
N THR A 11 -12.23 -12.75 1.52
CA THR A 11 -13.66 -12.85 1.22
C THR A 11 -14.08 -11.67 0.34
N ASP A 12 -15.26 -11.76 -0.28
CA ASP A 12 -15.85 -10.67 -1.07
C ASP A 12 -15.01 -10.21 -2.26
N PHE A 13 -14.25 -11.11 -2.89
CA PHE A 13 -13.49 -10.83 -4.13
C PHE A 13 -13.91 -11.68 -5.33
N ASP A 14 -14.61 -12.79 -5.11
CA ASP A 14 -14.97 -13.75 -6.16
C ASP A 14 -16.38 -13.48 -6.68
N PHE A 15 -16.48 -12.46 -7.52
CA PHE A 15 -17.70 -12.08 -8.23
C PHE A 15 -17.34 -11.52 -9.60
N THR A 16 -18.34 -11.43 -10.48
CA THR A 16 -18.21 -10.81 -11.80
C THR A 16 -18.86 -9.43 -11.83
N VAL A 17 -18.39 -8.61 -12.77
CA VAL A 17 -18.84 -7.22 -12.91
C VAL A 17 -19.31 -6.96 -14.33
N LYS A 18 -20.52 -6.40 -14.44
CA LYS A 18 -21.06 -5.89 -15.70
C LYS A 18 -20.92 -4.38 -15.76
N GLN A 19 -20.65 -3.85 -16.96
CA GLN A 19 -20.62 -2.42 -17.22
C GLN A 19 -21.97 -1.99 -17.84
N VAL A 20 -22.68 -1.05 -17.20
CA VAL A 20 -24.03 -0.62 -17.59
C VAL A 20 -24.02 0.87 -17.97
N PRO A 21 -24.60 1.27 -19.12
CA PRO A 21 -24.67 2.67 -19.52
C PRO A 21 -25.60 3.48 -18.61
N VAL A 22 -25.17 4.70 -18.25
CA VAL A 22 -25.99 5.61 -17.46
C VAL A 22 -26.82 6.49 -18.40
N PRO A 23 -28.17 6.45 -18.33
CA PRO A 23 -29.02 7.33 -19.12
C PRO A 23 -28.85 8.79 -18.69
N HIS A 24 -28.88 9.71 -19.65
CA HIS A 24 -28.86 11.14 -19.40
C HIS A 24 -30.24 11.58 -18.88
N PRO A 25 -30.32 12.32 -17.77
CA PRO A 25 -31.61 12.60 -17.12
C PRO A 25 -32.51 13.58 -17.90
N LEU A 26 -31.93 14.42 -18.75
CA LEU A 26 -32.64 15.53 -19.41
C LEU A 26 -32.65 15.47 -20.95
N LYS A 27 -31.77 14.67 -21.56
CA LYS A 27 -31.60 14.67 -23.00
C LYS A 27 -32.29 13.44 -23.55
N LYS A 28 -32.94 13.62 -24.69
CA LYS A 28 -33.61 12.54 -25.40
C LYS A 28 -32.97 12.35 -26.77
N ASP A 29 -32.91 11.11 -27.22
CA ASP A 29 -32.60 10.80 -28.61
C ASP A 29 -33.77 11.17 -29.53
N ASP A 30 -33.57 11.02 -30.84
CA ASP A 30 -34.56 11.36 -31.86
C ASP A 30 -35.86 10.55 -31.72
N ASP A 31 -35.79 9.38 -31.08
CA ASP A 31 -36.93 8.49 -30.78
C ASP A 31 -37.63 8.83 -29.44
N GLY A 32 -37.14 9.86 -28.73
CA GLY A 32 -37.72 10.34 -27.47
C GLY A 32 -37.29 9.54 -26.22
N ASN A 33 -36.36 8.60 -26.35
CA ASN A 33 -35.77 7.84 -25.24
C ASN A 33 -34.65 8.64 -24.59
N ALA A 34 -34.28 8.31 -23.35
CA ALA A 34 -33.16 8.99 -22.68
C ALA A 34 -31.84 8.78 -23.45
N GLU A 35 -31.17 9.87 -23.83
CA GLU A 35 -29.87 9.82 -24.49
C GLU A 35 -28.81 9.20 -23.56
N LYS A 36 -27.76 8.58 -24.09
CA LYS A 36 -26.66 8.04 -23.27
C LYS A 36 -25.78 9.17 -22.75
N SER A 37 -25.44 9.15 -21.46
CA SER A 37 -24.59 10.19 -20.84
C SER A 37 -23.10 10.08 -21.17
N GLY A 38 -22.65 8.97 -21.79
CA GLY A 38 -21.23 8.63 -21.96
C GLY A 38 -20.56 8.08 -20.70
N TYR A 39 -21.25 8.11 -19.56
CA TYR A 39 -20.84 7.45 -18.33
C TYR A 39 -21.43 6.03 -18.25
N PHE A 40 -20.67 5.16 -17.61
CA PHE A 40 -21.06 3.79 -17.34
C PHE A 40 -20.88 3.51 -15.85
N MET A 41 -21.70 2.64 -15.29
CA MET A 41 -21.54 2.10 -13.94
C MET A 41 -21.03 0.68 -14.02
N ASN A 42 -20.05 0.36 -13.18
CA ASN A 42 -19.60 -1.00 -12.98
C ASN A 42 -20.41 -1.58 -11.81
N ILE A 43 -21.15 -2.64 -12.09
CA ILE A 43 -22.15 -3.22 -11.18
C ILE A 43 -21.78 -4.68 -10.94
N ARG A 44 -21.78 -5.07 -9.67
CA ARG A 44 -21.63 -6.47 -9.27
C ARG A 44 -22.81 -7.30 -9.77
N GLU A 45 -22.53 -8.46 -10.35
CA GLU A 45 -23.61 -9.31 -10.89
C GLU A 45 -24.33 -10.14 -9.82
N ASP A 46 -23.72 -10.33 -8.65
CA ASP A 46 -24.27 -11.15 -7.55
C ASP A 46 -25.26 -10.39 -6.66
N ASN A 47 -25.12 -9.07 -6.54
CA ASN A 47 -25.94 -8.26 -5.62
C ASN A 47 -26.36 -6.87 -6.16
N ASP A 48 -26.04 -6.57 -7.42
CA ASP A 48 -26.30 -5.29 -8.08
C ASP A 48 -25.71 -4.04 -7.38
N GLU A 49 -24.74 -4.18 -6.46
CA GLU A 49 -24.03 -3.03 -5.88
C GLU A 49 -23.22 -2.30 -6.95
N ILE A 50 -23.29 -0.97 -6.93
CA ILE A 50 -22.48 -0.09 -7.79
C ILE A 50 -21.09 0.06 -7.18
N LEU A 51 -20.07 -0.40 -7.91
CA LEU A 51 -18.67 -0.32 -7.49
C LEU A 51 -18.01 1.00 -7.87
N GLY A 52 -18.49 1.64 -8.93
CA GLY A 52 -17.95 2.91 -9.40
C GLY A 52 -18.42 3.26 -10.79
N TRP A 53 -18.03 4.44 -11.25
CA TRP A 53 -18.37 4.93 -12.59
C TRP A 53 -17.13 5.01 -13.49
N THR A 54 -17.33 4.71 -14.76
CA THR A 54 -16.30 4.58 -15.77
C THR A 54 -16.75 5.18 -17.10
N SER A 55 -15.87 5.13 -18.11
CA SER A 55 -16.22 5.41 -19.49
C SER A 55 -16.36 4.12 -20.27
N GLU A 56 -16.96 4.19 -21.45
CA GLU A 56 -17.10 3.05 -22.36
C GLU A 56 -15.77 2.34 -22.64
N ARG A 57 -14.65 3.07 -22.64
CA ARG A 57 -13.33 2.52 -22.98
C ARG A 57 -12.72 1.65 -21.88
N TYR A 58 -13.31 1.65 -20.69
CA TYR A 58 -12.81 0.90 -19.55
C TYR A 58 -12.98 -0.61 -19.81
N GLY A 59 -11.87 -1.35 -19.80
CA GLY A 59 -11.90 -2.81 -19.85
C GLY A 59 -12.10 -3.37 -18.45
N ILE A 60 -13.22 -4.08 -18.25
CA ILE A 60 -13.43 -4.85 -17.03
C ILE A 60 -12.42 -5.99 -17.00
N VAL A 61 -11.78 -6.15 -15.84
CA VAL A 61 -10.92 -7.27 -15.51
C VAL A 61 -11.40 -7.76 -14.16
N ASN A 62 -11.90 -8.99 -14.08
CA ASN A 62 -12.38 -9.52 -12.81
C ASN A 62 -11.20 -9.73 -11.84
N HIS A 63 -11.46 -9.67 -10.54
CA HIS A 63 -10.44 -9.93 -9.54
C HIS A 63 -9.90 -11.36 -9.67
N SER A 64 -10.79 -12.34 -9.91
CA SER A 64 -10.43 -13.74 -10.14
C SER A 64 -9.45 -13.95 -11.30
N ASP A 65 -9.54 -13.17 -12.38
CA ASP A 65 -8.60 -13.27 -13.51
C ASP A 65 -7.19 -12.79 -13.14
N VAL A 66 -7.10 -11.75 -12.29
CA VAL A 66 -5.81 -11.24 -11.78
C VAL A 66 -5.20 -12.21 -10.78
N LEU A 67 -6.01 -12.80 -9.91
CA LEU A 67 -5.59 -13.80 -8.92
C LEU A 67 -5.07 -15.05 -9.63
N ARG A 68 -5.87 -15.64 -10.51
CA ARG A 68 -5.50 -16.82 -11.30
C ARG A 68 -4.18 -16.60 -12.05
N ARG A 69 -3.99 -15.42 -12.64
CA ARG A 69 -2.73 -15.11 -13.33
C ARG A 69 -1.51 -15.14 -12.42
N ALA A 70 -1.64 -14.67 -11.18
CA ALA A 70 -0.56 -14.75 -10.19
C ALA A 70 -0.34 -16.18 -9.72
N ASP A 71 -1.42 -16.90 -9.37
CA ASP A 71 -1.38 -18.28 -8.90
C ASP A 71 -0.69 -19.17 -9.95
N ASP A 72 -1.14 -19.15 -11.21
CA ASP A 72 -0.56 -19.90 -12.32
C ASP A 72 0.93 -19.58 -12.51
N ALA A 73 1.33 -18.31 -12.32
CA ALA A 73 2.72 -17.89 -12.48
C ALA A 73 3.64 -18.44 -11.37
N PHE A 74 3.13 -18.60 -10.15
CA PHE A 74 3.87 -19.21 -9.04
C PHE A 74 3.88 -20.74 -9.13
N GLU A 75 2.73 -21.36 -9.41
CA GLU A 75 2.59 -22.80 -9.56
C GLU A 75 3.49 -23.35 -10.67
N SER A 76 3.50 -22.71 -11.85
CA SER A 76 4.38 -23.10 -12.97
C SER A 76 5.87 -23.05 -12.66
N ARG A 77 6.28 -22.36 -11.59
CA ARG A 77 7.66 -22.21 -11.13
C ARG A 77 7.98 -23.03 -9.88
N GLY A 78 6.98 -23.69 -9.29
CA GLY A 78 7.12 -24.32 -7.98
C GLY A 78 7.52 -23.33 -6.88
N ILE A 79 7.04 -22.09 -6.95
CA ILE A 79 7.27 -21.09 -5.90
C ILE A 79 6.14 -21.20 -4.88
N ASP A 80 6.47 -21.61 -3.67
CA ASP A 80 5.53 -21.64 -2.56
C ASP A 80 5.19 -20.22 -2.10
N VAL A 81 3.89 -19.94 -1.94
CA VAL A 81 3.40 -18.63 -1.52
C VAL A 81 2.31 -18.74 -0.45
N SER A 82 2.31 -17.79 0.48
CA SER A 82 1.15 -17.54 1.35
C SER A 82 0.36 -16.35 0.79
N ARG A 83 -0.91 -16.56 0.45
CA ARG A 83 -1.78 -15.53 -0.14
C ARG A 83 -2.72 -14.91 0.88
N LYS A 84 -2.84 -13.59 0.84
CA LYS A 84 -3.85 -12.79 1.54
C LYS A 84 -4.51 -11.81 0.58
N VAL A 85 -5.82 -11.89 0.42
CA VAL A 85 -6.60 -10.98 -0.44
C VAL A 85 -7.29 -9.95 0.42
N VAL A 86 -7.02 -8.67 0.17
CA VAL A 86 -7.69 -7.56 0.86
C VAL A 86 -8.57 -6.82 -0.13
N VAL A 87 -9.86 -6.77 0.17
CA VAL A 87 -10.86 -6.05 -0.61
C VAL A 87 -11.28 -4.81 0.15
N THR A 88 -11.41 -3.69 -0.56
CA THR A 88 -11.87 -2.42 0.02
C THR A 88 -12.99 -1.82 -0.82
N GLU A 89 -13.79 -0.95 -0.18
CA GLU A 89 -14.95 -0.30 -0.78
C GLU A 89 -15.99 -1.30 -1.32
N GLY A 90 -16.22 -2.41 -0.61
CA GLY A 90 -17.27 -3.39 -0.94
C GLY A 90 -17.07 -4.18 -2.24
N GLY A 91 -15.82 -4.47 -2.59
CA GLY A 91 -15.48 -5.15 -3.84
C GLY A 91 -14.92 -4.21 -4.90
N ALA A 92 -14.98 -2.89 -4.75
CA ALA A 92 -14.52 -2.00 -5.82
C ALA A 92 -12.99 -2.06 -6.04
N LYS A 93 -12.21 -2.47 -5.04
CA LYS A 93 -10.75 -2.54 -5.09
C LYS A 93 -10.27 -3.83 -4.43
N MET A 94 -9.29 -4.48 -5.05
CA MET A 94 -8.63 -5.66 -4.49
C MET A 94 -7.11 -5.48 -4.51
N ARG A 95 -6.47 -5.94 -3.44
CA ARG A 95 -5.03 -6.08 -3.31
C ARG A 95 -4.72 -7.46 -2.72
N ALA A 96 -4.13 -8.33 -3.53
CA ALA A 96 -3.70 -9.65 -3.10
C ALA A 96 -2.20 -9.64 -2.84
N GLN A 97 -1.82 -10.02 -1.62
CA GLN A 97 -0.44 -10.13 -1.15
C GLN A 97 -0.02 -11.59 -1.19
N TYR A 98 1.08 -11.86 -1.85
CA TYR A 98 1.71 -13.18 -1.97
C TYR A 98 3.07 -13.09 -1.30
N ASP A 99 3.21 -13.72 -0.13
CA ASP A 99 4.48 -13.86 0.56
C ASP A 99 5.22 -15.06 0.02
N LEU A 100 6.34 -14.81 -0.68
CA LEU A 100 7.14 -15.85 -1.31
C LEU A 100 7.97 -16.58 -0.25
N SER A 101 7.91 -17.90 -0.28
CA SER A 101 8.59 -18.79 0.67
C SER A 101 9.86 -19.39 0.05
N GLY A 102 10.84 -19.68 0.92
CA GLY A 102 12.13 -20.25 0.53
C GLY A 102 13.28 -19.25 0.58
N ASP A 103 14.51 -19.77 0.66
CA ASP A 103 15.70 -18.96 0.94
C ASP A 103 16.11 -18.06 -0.24
N LEU A 104 15.71 -18.41 -1.46
CA LEU A 104 15.93 -17.59 -2.65
C LEU A 104 15.13 -16.28 -2.64
N PHE A 105 14.07 -16.19 -1.83
CA PHE A 105 13.19 -15.03 -1.73
C PHE A 105 13.38 -14.27 -0.42
N LYS A 106 14.58 -14.39 0.16
CA LYS A 106 14.99 -13.66 1.35
C LYS A 106 16.20 -12.79 1.05
N ALA A 107 16.31 -11.68 1.75
CA ALA A 107 17.48 -10.82 1.75
C ALA A 107 17.75 -10.32 3.18
N GLU A 108 18.99 -10.42 3.60
CA GLU A 108 19.44 -9.88 4.88
C GLU A 108 19.78 -8.40 4.72
N VAL A 109 19.45 -7.58 5.72
CA VAL A 109 19.91 -6.18 5.81
C VAL A 109 21.29 -6.19 6.51
N PRO A 110 22.42 -6.01 5.79
CA PRO A 110 23.74 -6.35 6.34
C PRO A 110 24.15 -5.53 7.58
N ALA A 111 23.59 -4.32 7.74
CA ALA A 111 23.91 -3.44 8.86
C ALA A 111 23.23 -3.84 10.18
N VAL A 112 22.16 -4.63 10.13
CA VAL A 112 21.33 -4.95 11.31
C VAL A 112 21.05 -6.44 11.48
N GLY A 113 21.28 -7.27 10.45
CA GLY A 113 21.07 -8.72 10.49
C GLY A 113 19.61 -9.16 10.32
N ASP A 114 18.68 -8.23 10.10
CA ASP A 114 17.27 -8.55 9.86
C ASP A 114 17.07 -9.23 8.52
N VAL A 115 16.26 -10.28 8.52
CA VAL A 115 15.85 -11.00 7.30
C VAL A 115 14.54 -10.45 6.77
N MET A 116 14.57 -10.00 5.52
CA MET A 116 13.41 -9.57 4.74
C MET A 116 13.03 -10.67 3.75
N ALA A 117 11.74 -10.92 3.57
CA ALA A 117 11.20 -11.78 2.52
C ALA A 117 10.57 -10.96 1.39
N TYR A 118 10.40 -11.58 0.22
CA TYR A 118 9.79 -10.94 -0.94
C TYR A 118 8.28 -11.11 -0.90
N ARG A 119 7.56 -10.02 -1.16
CA ARG A 119 6.11 -10.00 -1.30
C ARG A 119 5.72 -9.46 -2.67
N LEU A 120 4.94 -10.23 -3.41
CA LEU A 120 4.26 -9.74 -4.60
C LEU A 120 2.87 -9.23 -4.22
N THR A 121 2.49 -8.05 -4.70
CA THR A 121 1.16 -7.47 -4.53
C THR A 121 0.49 -7.30 -5.87
N ALA A 122 -0.56 -8.09 -6.13
CA ALA A 122 -1.44 -7.91 -7.27
C ALA A 122 -2.56 -6.93 -6.91
N GLN A 123 -2.89 -5.99 -7.80
CA GLN A 123 -3.89 -4.95 -7.54
C GLN A 123 -4.84 -4.82 -8.72
N ASN A 124 -6.11 -4.55 -8.41
CA ASN A 124 -7.16 -4.35 -9.39
C ASN A 124 -8.25 -3.43 -8.80
N SER A 125 -8.98 -2.72 -9.64
CA SER A 125 -10.18 -1.98 -9.23
C SER A 125 -11.24 -1.94 -10.32
N PHE A 126 -12.47 -1.63 -9.93
CA PHE A 126 -13.59 -1.36 -10.82
C PHE A 126 -13.98 0.11 -10.86
N ASP A 127 -13.37 0.97 -10.03
CA ASP A 127 -13.74 2.39 -9.87
C ASP A 127 -12.72 3.38 -10.48
N ARG A 128 -11.69 2.86 -11.18
CA ARG A 128 -10.52 3.60 -11.73
C ARG A 128 -9.52 4.10 -10.69
N SER A 129 -9.67 3.73 -9.41
CA SER A 129 -8.72 4.13 -8.37
C SER A 129 -7.38 3.40 -8.51
N LEU A 130 -7.39 2.18 -9.04
CA LEU A 130 -6.22 1.35 -9.28
C LEU A 130 -6.12 0.96 -10.76
N ARG A 131 -4.91 0.56 -11.12
CA ARG A 131 -4.61 -0.10 -12.38
C ARG A 131 -4.45 -1.59 -12.09
N VAL A 132 -4.64 -2.43 -13.10
CA VAL A 132 -4.15 -3.81 -13.01
C VAL A 132 -2.64 -3.74 -12.90
N SER A 133 -2.11 -4.19 -11.76
CA SER A 133 -0.68 -4.13 -11.50
C SER A 133 -0.18 -5.26 -10.63
N PHE A 134 1.07 -5.62 -10.84
CA PHE A 134 1.83 -6.54 -10.01
C PHE A 134 3.08 -5.82 -9.54
N ALA A 135 3.23 -5.68 -8.22
CA ALA A 135 4.34 -4.97 -7.62
C ALA A 135 5.08 -5.87 -6.64
N LEU A 136 6.40 -5.94 -6.76
CA LEU A 136 7.24 -6.75 -5.88
C LEU A 136 7.95 -5.84 -4.88
N GLY A 137 8.00 -6.26 -3.60
CA GLY A 137 8.60 -5.49 -2.52
C GLY A 137 9.07 -6.38 -1.36
N LEU A 138 9.51 -5.75 -0.28
CA LEU A 138 10.13 -6.40 0.88
C LEU A 138 9.22 -6.37 2.12
N VAL A 139 9.19 -7.47 2.86
CA VAL A 139 8.53 -7.59 4.17
C VAL A 139 9.51 -8.12 5.21
N ARG A 140 9.60 -7.46 6.36
CA ARG A 140 10.44 -7.88 7.49
C ARG A 140 9.80 -9.07 8.20
N LEU A 141 10.53 -10.18 8.35
CA LEU A 141 9.95 -11.43 8.88
C LEU A 141 9.62 -11.41 10.37
N ILE A 142 10.34 -10.64 11.16
CA ILE A 142 10.16 -10.60 12.63
C ILE A 142 8.87 -9.90 13.07
N CYS A 143 8.35 -8.99 12.25
CA CYS A 143 7.03 -8.41 12.44
C CYS A 143 6.01 -9.40 11.84
N THR A 144 5.66 -10.45 12.59
CA THR A 144 4.88 -11.65 12.18
C THR A 144 3.50 -11.42 11.54
N ASN A 145 3.13 -10.19 11.16
CA ASN A 145 1.96 -9.90 10.33
C ASN A 145 2.16 -8.81 9.26
N GLY A 146 3.42 -8.54 8.86
CA GLY A 146 3.80 -7.89 7.61
C GLY A 146 2.88 -6.78 7.07
N MET A 147 3.18 -5.52 7.38
CA MET A 147 2.92 -4.44 6.44
C MET A 147 4.21 -3.81 5.93
N THR A 148 4.48 -4.21 4.70
CA THR A 148 5.39 -3.70 3.69
C THR A 148 5.69 -2.20 3.79
N THR A 149 6.98 -1.91 3.87
CA THR A 149 7.54 -0.72 3.23
C THR A 149 7.84 -1.10 1.77
N THR A 150 6.82 -1.12 0.90
CA THR A 150 7.08 -1.22 -0.53
C THR A 150 7.71 0.10 -0.99
N GLU A 151 9.03 0.16 -1.10
CA GLU A 151 9.56 0.74 -2.32
C GLU A 151 9.07 -0.18 -3.45
N LYS A 152 8.40 0.40 -4.44
CA LYS A 152 7.98 -0.34 -5.62
C LYS A 152 9.24 -0.58 -6.44
N GLU A 153 9.91 -1.69 -6.18
CA GLU A 153 11.18 -2.02 -6.83
C GLU A 153 10.95 -2.34 -8.30
N VAL A 154 9.87 -3.07 -8.59
CA VAL A 154 9.34 -3.30 -9.94
C VAL A 154 7.82 -3.23 -9.93
N ASP A 155 7.26 -2.48 -10.88
CA ASP A 155 5.82 -2.31 -11.07
C ASP A 155 5.46 -2.68 -12.52
N MET A 156 4.73 -3.78 -12.69
CA MET A 156 4.19 -4.21 -13.98
C MET A 156 2.75 -3.70 -14.04
N VAL A 157 2.52 -2.62 -14.80
CA VAL A 157 1.26 -1.86 -14.74
C VAL A 157 0.62 -1.71 -16.11
N LYS A 158 -0.69 -1.97 -16.20
CA LYS A 158 -1.50 -1.57 -17.35
C LYS A 158 -2.78 -0.88 -16.92
N LYS A 159 -3.17 0.14 -17.69
CA LYS A 159 -4.47 0.79 -17.50
C LYS A 159 -5.59 -0.15 -17.94
N HIS A 160 -6.73 -0.06 -17.29
CA HIS A 160 -7.96 -0.68 -17.78
C HIS A 160 -8.33 -0.11 -19.15
N SER A 161 -8.32 -0.96 -20.17
CA SER A 161 -8.79 -0.66 -21.52
C SER A 161 -9.36 -1.92 -22.15
N LYS A 162 -10.24 -1.78 -23.15
CA LYS A 162 -10.78 -2.94 -23.90
C LYS A 162 -9.70 -3.78 -24.60
N GLN A 163 -8.49 -3.24 -24.78
CA GLN A 163 -7.36 -3.90 -25.44
C GLN A 163 -6.36 -4.51 -24.43
N LEU A 164 -6.68 -4.48 -23.14
CA LEU A 164 -5.82 -5.00 -22.10
C LEU A 164 -5.71 -6.52 -22.20
N ASN A 165 -4.49 -7.02 -22.42
CA ASN A 165 -4.13 -8.41 -22.16
C ASN A 165 -3.33 -8.51 -20.86
N ILE A 166 -3.87 -9.19 -19.86
CA ILE A 166 -3.24 -9.37 -18.54
C ILE A 166 -2.10 -10.40 -18.63
N ALA A 167 -2.11 -11.29 -19.64
CA ALA A 167 -1.04 -12.27 -19.84
C ALA A 167 0.33 -11.60 -20.00
N ASP A 168 0.36 -10.41 -20.62
CA ASP A 168 1.55 -9.60 -20.85
C ASP A 168 2.15 -9.00 -19.58
N LEU A 169 1.38 -8.91 -18.48
CA LEU A 169 1.81 -8.24 -17.25
C LEU A 169 2.74 -9.09 -16.39
N VAL A 170 2.48 -10.39 -16.27
CA VAL A 170 3.27 -11.32 -15.44
C VAL A 170 3.96 -12.33 -16.34
N SER A 171 4.67 -11.84 -17.37
CA SER A 171 5.48 -12.72 -18.21
C SER A 171 6.68 -13.24 -17.42
N ASP A 172 7.22 -14.37 -17.88
CA ASP A 172 8.36 -15.01 -17.23
C ASP A 172 9.56 -14.06 -17.09
N THR A 173 9.86 -13.39 -18.20
CA THR A 173 10.93 -12.40 -18.27
C THR A 173 10.68 -11.21 -17.33
N ALA A 174 9.43 -10.79 -17.15
CA ALA A 174 9.10 -9.66 -16.28
C ALA A 174 9.29 -10.01 -14.80
N LEU A 175 8.92 -11.23 -14.41
CA LEU A 175 9.12 -11.71 -13.04
C LEU A 175 10.60 -11.93 -12.73
N ASP A 176 11.37 -12.52 -13.65
CA ASP A 176 12.82 -12.72 -13.48
C ASP A 176 13.55 -11.39 -13.34
N ALA A 177 13.22 -10.41 -14.19
CA ALA A 177 13.77 -9.07 -14.12
C ALA A 177 13.38 -8.36 -12.80
N ALA A 178 12.19 -8.65 -12.26
CA ALA A 178 11.74 -8.13 -10.98
C ALA A 178 12.54 -8.71 -9.81
N LEU A 179 12.68 -10.04 -9.76
CA LEU A 179 13.44 -10.74 -8.73
C LEU A 179 14.93 -10.33 -8.75
N ALA A 180 15.51 -10.14 -9.93
CA ALA A 180 16.90 -9.69 -10.06
C ALA A 180 17.13 -8.29 -9.46
N LYS A 181 16.17 -7.37 -9.61
CA LYS A 181 16.28 -6.01 -9.06
C LYS A 181 16.17 -5.97 -7.54
N LEU A 182 15.45 -6.91 -6.92
CA LEU A 182 15.23 -6.93 -5.48
C LEU A 182 16.45 -7.18 -4.62
N LYS A 183 17.48 -7.80 -5.18
CA LYS A 183 18.74 -8.02 -4.46
C LYS A 183 19.37 -6.70 -3.98
N ASN A 184 19.09 -5.59 -4.64
CA ASN A 184 19.61 -4.27 -4.28
C ASN A 184 18.68 -3.45 -3.36
N SER A 185 17.48 -3.95 -3.08
CA SER A 185 16.40 -3.19 -2.43
C SER A 185 16.56 -3.07 -0.91
N VAL A 186 17.39 -3.93 -0.30
CA VAL A 186 17.73 -3.83 1.14
C VAL A 186 18.60 -2.62 1.47
N THR A 187 19.21 -1.98 0.45
CA THR A 187 20.13 -0.85 0.65
C THR A 187 19.48 0.35 1.33
N VAL A 188 18.17 0.56 1.13
CA VAL A 188 17.41 1.64 1.79
C VAL A 188 17.43 1.45 3.30
N TYR A 189 17.10 0.25 3.77
CA TYR A 189 17.10 -0.08 5.20
C TYR A 189 18.50 -0.01 5.80
N GLY A 190 19.51 -0.47 5.05
CA GLY A 190 20.91 -0.29 5.43
C GLY A 190 21.26 1.18 5.65
N ARG A 191 20.87 2.09 4.75
CA ARG A 191 21.08 3.54 4.93
C ARG A 191 20.33 4.11 6.13
N LEU A 192 19.08 3.68 6.37
CA LEU A 192 18.32 4.16 7.52
C LEU A 192 18.98 3.73 8.85
N ALA A 193 19.57 2.54 8.89
CA ALA A 193 20.26 2.02 10.07
C ALA A 193 21.53 2.80 10.41
N GLN A 194 22.16 3.45 9.42
CA GLN A 194 23.36 4.28 9.61
C GLN A 194 23.05 5.71 10.10
N VAL A 195 21.78 6.07 10.27
CA VAL A 195 21.38 7.41 10.73
C VAL A 195 20.92 7.34 12.18
N ASP A 196 21.86 7.56 13.09
CA ASP A 196 21.61 7.60 14.53
C ASP A 196 20.65 8.74 14.89
N LEU A 197 19.83 8.46 15.90
CA LEU A 197 18.86 9.37 16.48
C LEU A 197 18.98 9.34 18.00
N THR A 198 18.72 10.45 18.66
CA THR A 198 18.29 10.42 20.05
C THR A 198 16.82 10.03 20.14
N GLU A 199 16.39 9.57 21.31
CA GLU A 199 14.97 9.31 21.57
C GLU A 199 14.11 10.56 21.29
N GLU A 200 14.55 11.73 21.76
CA GLU A 200 13.90 13.02 21.54
C GLU A 200 13.82 13.40 20.05
N GLN A 201 14.90 13.16 19.28
CA GLN A 201 14.87 13.37 17.84
C GLN A 201 13.82 12.50 17.17
N GLY A 202 13.68 11.23 17.59
CA GLY A 202 12.60 10.36 17.10
C GLY A 202 11.21 10.92 17.38
N LEU A 203 10.96 11.42 18.60
CA LEU A 203 9.69 12.06 18.96
C LEU A 203 9.42 13.34 18.14
N ASN A 204 10.46 14.15 17.92
CA ASN A 204 10.37 15.35 17.09
C ASN A 204 10.07 15.01 15.62
N ILE A 205 10.65 13.94 15.08
CA ILE A 205 10.32 13.42 13.74
C ILE A 205 8.84 13.06 13.67
N LEU A 206 8.31 12.32 14.65
CA LEU A 206 6.89 11.95 14.69
C LEU A 206 5.98 13.19 14.75
N LYS A 207 6.37 14.22 15.51
CA LYS A 207 5.66 15.53 15.55
C LYS A 207 5.68 16.21 14.17
N THR A 208 6.84 16.28 13.51
CA THR A 208 6.98 16.85 12.16
C THR A 208 6.14 16.10 11.12
N LEU A 209 6.10 14.77 11.18
CA LEU A 209 5.25 13.95 10.31
C LEU A 209 3.76 14.25 10.52
N THR A 210 3.36 14.51 11.76
CA THR A 210 1.98 14.85 12.13
C THR A 210 1.59 16.24 11.64
N GLN A 211 2.44 17.25 11.85
CA GLN A 211 2.28 18.60 11.30
C GLN A 211 2.21 18.58 9.76
N GLY A 212 2.98 17.69 9.13
CA GLY A 212 2.96 17.43 7.69
C GLY A 212 1.75 16.63 7.19
N LYS A 213 0.77 16.32 8.06
CA LYS A 213 -0.44 15.53 7.77
C LYS A 213 -0.15 14.12 7.22
N ILE A 214 1.01 13.56 7.57
CA ILE A 214 1.35 12.17 7.25
C ILE A 214 0.78 11.22 8.31
N LEU A 215 0.88 11.61 9.57
CA LEU A 215 0.28 10.92 10.71
C LEU A 215 -0.86 11.77 11.27
N SER A 216 -1.86 11.13 11.86
CA SER A 216 -2.77 11.79 12.80
C SER A 216 -2.16 11.79 14.20
N GLU A 217 -2.60 12.70 15.07
CA GLU A 217 -2.13 12.79 16.46
C GLU A 217 -2.23 11.45 17.20
N LYS A 218 -3.37 10.74 17.07
CA LYS A 218 -3.55 9.40 17.66
C LYS A 218 -2.49 8.38 17.21
N LEU A 219 -2.15 8.37 15.92
CA LEU A 219 -1.12 7.46 15.40
C LEU A 219 0.27 7.86 15.91
N ARG A 220 0.55 9.16 15.99
CA ARG A 220 1.80 9.69 16.55
C ARG A 220 2.03 9.17 17.96
N GLU A 221 1.01 9.25 18.82
CA GLU A 221 1.08 8.82 20.22
C GLU A 221 1.33 7.33 20.34
N GLU A 222 0.59 6.48 19.61
CA GLU A 222 0.79 5.03 19.68
C GLU A 222 2.15 4.59 19.11
N ILE A 223 2.61 5.22 18.02
CA ILE A 223 3.95 4.94 17.47
C ILE A 223 5.04 5.40 18.44
N ALA A 224 4.85 6.55 19.12
CA ALA A 224 5.81 7.05 20.10
C ALA A 224 5.99 6.08 21.28
N LYS A 225 4.93 5.39 21.72
CA LYS A 225 5.04 4.35 22.76
C LYS A 225 5.95 3.21 22.33
N ILE A 226 5.82 2.73 21.09
CA ILE A 226 6.68 1.66 20.54
C ILE A 226 8.12 2.16 20.36
N TRP A 227 8.31 3.41 19.92
CA TRP A 227 9.64 4.00 19.79
C TRP A 227 10.37 4.07 21.14
N ILE A 228 9.69 4.55 22.19
CA ILE A 228 10.25 4.65 23.54
C ILE A 228 10.48 3.26 24.13
N ASN A 229 9.51 2.36 24.00
CA ASN A 229 9.56 1.00 24.54
C ASN A 229 9.34 -0.05 23.43
N PRO A 230 10.38 -0.40 22.67
CA PRO A 230 10.29 -1.38 21.59
C PRO A 230 9.84 -2.75 22.10
N THR A 231 9.00 -3.44 21.32
CA THR A 231 8.50 -4.78 21.68
C THR A 231 9.40 -5.91 21.18
N HIS A 232 10.34 -5.61 20.29
CA HIS A 232 11.34 -6.54 19.76
C HIS A 232 12.73 -6.09 20.20
N GLU A 233 13.60 -7.04 20.56
CA GLU A 233 14.96 -6.76 21.04
C GLU A 233 15.80 -6.09 19.96
N GLU A 234 15.60 -6.51 18.72
CA GLU A 234 16.21 -6.01 17.48
C GLU A 234 15.83 -4.53 17.20
N ASP A 235 14.75 -4.06 17.83
CA ASP A 235 14.23 -2.70 17.66
C ASP A 235 14.67 -1.71 18.74
N LYS A 236 15.59 -2.12 19.64
CA LYS A 236 16.17 -1.25 20.68
C LYS A 236 17.13 -0.20 20.16
N GLY A 237 17.67 -0.38 18.95
CA GLY A 237 18.52 0.61 18.31
C GLY A 237 17.83 1.98 18.19
N ARG A 238 18.63 3.04 18.18
CA ARG A 238 18.13 4.42 18.08
C ARG A 238 18.63 5.05 16.80
N ASN A 239 17.98 4.68 15.69
CA ASN A 239 18.27 5.19 14.35
C ASN A 239 16.97 5.29 13.53
N LEU A 240 17.04 5.83 12.30
CA LEU A 240 15.87 5.95 11.42
C LEU A 240 15.25 4.59 11.06
N TYR A 241 16.03 3.51 11.04
CA TYR A 241 15.52 2.17 10.75
C TYR A 241 14.59 1.68 11.86
N ASN A 242 15.01 1.77 13.12
CA ASN A 242 14.18 1.36 14.24
C ASN A 242 12.94 2.26 14.44
N LEU A 243 13.05 3.56 14.14
CA LEU A 243 11.87 4.44 14.12
C LEU A 243 10.89 4.06 12.99
N ASN A 244 11.41 3.67 11.81
CA ASN A 244 10.59 3.13 10.74
C ASN A 244 9.91 1.83 11.18
N ASN A 245 10.62 0.96 11.89
CA ASN A 245 10.07 -0.29 12.40
C ASN A 245 8.93 -0.04 13.38
N ALA A 246 9.08 0.89 14.32
CA ALA A 246 8.00 1.30 15.24
C ALA A 246 6.74 1.76 14.49
N VAL A 247 6.90 2.56 13.42
CA VAL A 247 5.79 2.97 12.54
C VAL A 247 5.18 1.74 11.88
N THR A 248 5.97 0.91 11.20
CA THR A 248 5.45 -0.25 10.48
C THR A 248 4.76 -1.24 11.41
N GLN A 249 5.26 -1.47 12.61
CA GLN A 249 4.67 -2.37 13.59
C GLN A 249 3.28 -1.89 13.99
N HIS A 250 3.14 -0.62 14.40
CA HIS A 250 1.82 -0.09 14.76
C HIS A 250 0.83 -0.18 13.60
N MET A 251 1.27 0.25 12.42
CA MET A 251 0.43 0.26 11.22
C MET A 251 0.00 -1.17 10.83
N THR A 252 0.89 -2.14 10.98
CA THR A 252 0.64 -3.56 10.68
C THR A 252 -0.37 -4.16 11.66
N HIS A 253 -0.08 -4.10 12.95
CA HIS A 253 -0.80 -4.89 13.95
C HIS A 253 -2.07 -4.22 14.46
N ALA A 254 -2.14 -2.89 14.45
CA ALA A 254 -3.26 -2.15 15.03
C ALA A 254 -4.15 -1.44 14.00
N VAL A 255 -3.72 -1.32 12.73
CA VAL A 255 -4.44 -0.52 11.72
C VAL A 255 -4.79 -1.30 10.47
N ALA A 256 -3.94 -2.22 10.02
CA ALA A 256 -4.09 -2.89 8.72
C ALA A 256 -5.41 -3.66 8.57
N GLU A 257 -5.82 -4.36 9.62
CA GLU A 257 -7.00 -5.24 9.62
C GLU A 257 -8.33 -4.50 9.52
N GLU A 258 -8.37 -3.21 9.86
CA GLU A 258 -9.55 -2.36 9.69
C GLU A 258 -9.39 -1.27 8.61
N ARG A 259 -8.16 -0.87 8.32
CA ARG A 259 -7.84 0.30 7.47
C ARG A 259 -6.58 0.07 6.64
N PHE A 260 -6.62 -0.96 5.79
CA PHE A 260 -5.47 -1.41 5.00
C PHE A 260 -4.87 -0.31 4.11
N GLU A 261 -5.70 0.49 3.43
CA GLU A 261 -5.21 1.56 2.55
C GLU A 261 -4.54 2.71 3.31
N LEU A 262 -5.08 3.07 4.48
CA LEU A 262 -4.45 4.05 5.37
C LEU A 262 -3.07 3.54 5.79
N SER A 263 -3.03 2.29 6.21
CA SER A 263 -1.83 1.65 6.71
C SER A 263 -0.71 1.65 5.66
N ASN A 264 -0.99 1.16 4.44
CA ASN A 264 -0.04 1.17 3.33
C ASN A 264 0.38 2.59 2.91
N ARG A 265 -0.55 3.56 2.96
CA ARG A 265 -0.24 4.95 2.60
C ARG A 265 0.72 5.58 3.60
N VAL A 266 0.52 5.35 4.89
CA VAL A 266 1.37 5.89 5.97
C VAL A 266 2.76 5.28 5.88
N THR A 267 2.89 3.95 5.86
CA THR A 267 4.19 3.26 5.84
C THR A 267 5.02 3.68 4.64
N ARG A 268 4.41 3.72 3.44
CA ARG A 268 5.07 4.17 2.21
C ARG A 268 5.53 5.63 2.29
N ASN A 269 4.69 6.53 2.80
CA ASN A 269 5.02 7.95 2.86
C ASN A 269 6.11 8.25 3.90
N VAL A 270 6.11 7.52 5.02
CA VAL A 270 7.14 7.63 6.06
C VAL A 270 8.48 7.14 5.54
N LEU A 271 8.53 5.93 4.98
CA LEU A 271 9.76 5.39 4.39
C LEU A 271 10.34 6.33 3.33
N LYS A 272 9.50 6.82 2.40
CA LYS A 272 9.95 7.77 1.38
C LYS A 272 10.59 9.01 2.01
N ARG A 273 10.03 9.54 3.10
CA ARG A 273 10.60 10.70 3.80
C ARG A 273 11.92 10.36 4.49
N PHE A 274 12.01 9.19 5.11
CA PHE A 274 13.21 8.74 5.81
C PHE A 274 14.34 8.44 4.83
N ASP A 275 14.05 7.77 3.72
CA ASP A 275 15.02 7.53 2.65
C ASP A 275 15.58 8.85 2.11
N LEU A 276 14.69 9.79 1.77
CA LEU A 276 15.10 11.12 1.32
C LEU A 276 15.89 11.92 2.36
N ALA A 277 15.63 11.71 3.66
CA ALA A 277 16.37 12.33 4.75
C ALA A 277 17.75 11.68 4.95
N SER A 278 17.83 10.35 4.87
CA SER A 278 19.09 9.59 5.00
C SER A 278 20.13 9.98 3.95
N ARG A 279 19.67 10.42 2.77
CA ARG A 279 20.53 10.87 1.66
C ARG A 279 20.86 12.37 1.71
N ASN A 280 20.27 13.15 2.63
CA ASN A 280 20.39 14.60 2.62
C ASN A 280 20.36 15.20 4.04
N PRO A 281 21.52 15.68 4.57
CA PRO A 281 21.62 16.23 5.92
C PRO A 281 20.67 17.41 6.21
N ASN A 282 20.39 18.25 5.21
CA ASN A 282 19.45 19.37 5.38
C ASN A 282 18.00 18.88 5.53
N ARG A 283 17.62 17.83 4.81
CA ARG A 283 16.29 17.20 4.97
C ARG A 283 16.19 16.49 6.31
N LEU A 284 17.24 15.79 6.72
CA LEU A 284 17.31 15.16 8.04
C LEU A 284 17.19 16.19 9.17
N LYS A 285 17.96 17.28 9.10
CA LYS A 285 17.88 18.37 10.07
C LYS A 285 16.46 18.95 10.15
N LYS A 286 15.81 19.19 9.01
CA LYS A 286 14.41 19.65 8.98
C LYS A 286 13.43 18.64 9.57
N LEU A 287 13.72 17.34 9.49
CA LEU A 287 12.81 16.29 9.93
C LEU A 287 12.77 16.21 11.46
N TRP A 288 13.92 16.27 12.14
CA TRP A 288 14.01 16.18 13.59
C TRP A 288 14.02 17.52 14.33
N THR A 289 14.03 18.65 13.61
CA THR A 289 13.95 19.98 14.24
C THR A 289 12.47 20.32 14.41
N PRO A 290 11.99 20.57 15.65
CA PRO A 290 10.61 20.98 15.86
C PRO A 290 10.30 22.25 15.06
N ALA A 291 9.20 22.25 14.29
CA ALA A 291 8.69 23.50 13.77
C ALA A 291 8.25 24.38 14.95
N LYS A 292 8.62 25.68 14.95
CA LYS A 292 8.14 26.64 15.95
C LYS A 292 6.62 26.52 16.04
N GLU A 293 6.10 26.24 17.23
CA GLU A 293 4.66 26.23 17.45
C GLU A 293 4.12 27.61 17.08
N LYS A 294 3.13 27.67 16.20
CA LYS A 294 2.38 28.90 16.00
C LYS A 294 1.63 29.11 17.31
N ASN A 295 2.03 30.11 18.09
CA ASN A 295 1.27 30.57 19.25
C ASN A 295 -0.18 30.73 18.81
N VAL A 296 -1.07 29.90 19.34
CA VAL A 296 -2.51 30.08 19.17
C VAL A 296 -2.84 31.31 20.00
N VAL A 297 -2.95 32.46 19.36
CA VAL A 297 -3.48 33.66 20.00
C VAL A 297 -4.96 33.36 20.25
N VAL A 298 -5.28 32.97 21.48
CA VAL A 298 -6.66 32.95 21.95
C VAL A 298 -7.06 34.41 22.11
N THR A 299 -7.69 34.98 21.09
CA THR A 299 -8.46 36.21 21.27
C THR A 299 -9.65 35.86 22.16
N VAL A 300 -9.53 36.22 23.44
CA VAL A 300 -10.68 36.28 24.34
C VAL A 300 -11.53 37.43 23.81
N ALA A 301 -12.70 37.13 23.28
CA ALA A 301 -13.68 38.17 22.96
C ALA A 301 -14.28 38.64 24.30
N GLU A 302 -14.12 39.94 24.58
CA GLU A 302 -14.91 40.65 25.59
C GLU A 302 -16.36 40.85 25.11
#